data_AF-A0A354GXZ1-F1
#
_entry.id   AF-A0A354GXZ1-F1
#
_cell.length_a   1.000
_cell.length_b   1.000
_cell.length_c   1.000
_cell.angle_alpha   90.00
_cell.angle_beta   90.00
_cell.angle_gamma   90.00
#
_symmetry.space_group_name_H-M   'P 1'
#
loop_
_entity.id
_entity.type
_entity.pdbx_description
1 polymer ?
#
loop_
_entity_poly.entity_id
_entity_poly.type
_entity_poly.pdbx_seq_one_letter_code
_entity_poly.pdbx_strand_id
1 'polypeptide(L)'
;MLPGTLLYVYIGSTVGSAAALAGGKPPDSGILGRVLWWVGLGATVLVTVLVTRQARQALQKALKTKEGDDKDKGPPTPQGDDQGAEPLTVAPSDEFNRKLLDNVHPSHWVNPAPPPRYHLVVVGAGTAGLVTAAGAASLGARVALIERDLFGGDCLNVGCVPSKALLRAARAAAEVRAAGRFGVHTGEAAVDFPAVMERMRRLRSDMSGNDSALRFRGLGVDVYLGGGQFTGKDTVEVAGKTLRFRRAAVTTGARAAKPDILGLADVGYLTNETVFNLTELPRRLAVVGAGPIGCELAQAFARFGSEVALLGTQLVLLPREDAKASELVKQAMVQDGVKLFLGVGVVRAEINGMDKVLHLADGREVRADAILVGVGRTPNVAWLGLEAAGVTYDPKKGIHVDDRLRTSNPRIFSAGDVCSRYQFTHAADAMARIVIQNALFYGGAKVSSLTIPWCTYTEPEVAHVGLYEHEAKEKGVKVDVFMQEMGHVDRAILDGDTEGFVKVLVHKGTDRIVGATIVARHAGEMISELTALIVAKGGLRTLGQTIHPYP
;
A
#
# COMPACT_ATOMS: atom_id res chain seq x y z
N MET A 1 -8.03 16.34 -12.64
CA MET A 1 -7.28 17.58 -12.31
C MET A 1 -5.97 17.56 -13.08
N LEU A 2 -5.65 18.65 -13.78
CA LEU A 2 -4.68 18.68 -14.88
C LEU A 2 -3.21 18.48 -14.41
N PRO A 3 -2.39 17.66 -15.11
CA PRO A 3 -0.97 17.37 -14.80
C PRO A 3 -0.02 18.58 -14.87
N GLY A 4 -0.46 19.71 -15.43
CA GLY A 4 0.37 20.90 -15.61
C GLY A 4 0.78 21.60 -14.30
N THR A 5 0.03 21.42 -13.22
CA THR A 5 0.28 22.10 -11.94
C THR A 5 1.53 21.58 -11.22
N LEU A 6 1.88 20.30 -11.40
CA LEU A 6 3.07 19.69 -10.77
C LEU A 6 4.38 20.16 -11.39
N LEU A 7 4.42 20.37 -12.71
CA LEU A 7 5.58 20.95 -13.40
C LEU A 7 5.72 22.45 -13.05
N TYR A 8 4.60 23.14 -12.86
CA TYR A 8 4.54 24.55 -12.46
C TYR A 8 5.08 24.77 -11.04
N VAL A 9 4.78 23.89 -10.08
CA VAL A 9 5.30 23.98 -8.71
C VAL A 9 6.80 23.70 -8.64
N TYR A 10 7.34 22.83 -9.49
CA TYR A 10 8.78 22.49 -9.45
C TYR A 10 9.69 23.52 -10.15
N ILE A 11 9.23 24.10 -11.27
CA ILE A 11 9.95 25.18 -11.96
C ILE A 11 9.69 26.54 -11.30
N GLY A 12 8.47 26.77 -10.81
CA GLY A 12 8.10 27.97 -10.06
C GLY A 12 8.77 28.07 -8.70
N SER A 13 9.05 26.96 -8.01
CA SER A 13 9.77 26.99 -6.72
C SER A 13 11.26 27.25 -6.88
N THR A 14 11.91 26.82 -7.96
CA THR A 14 13.34 27.06 -8.21
C THR A 14 13.62 28.49 -8.71
N VAL A 15 12.68 29.11 -9.44
CA VAL A 15 12.78 30.52 -9.86
C VAL A 15 12.22 31.47 -8.77
N GLY A 16 11.15 31.05 -8.09
CA GLY A 16 10.50 31.81 -7.01
C GLY A 16 11.35 31.92 -5.75
N SER A 17 12.14 30.90 -5.40
CA SER A 17 13.06 30.99 -4.26
C SER A 17 14.25 31.94 -4.52
N ALA A 18 14.67 32.12 -5.77
CA ALA A 18 15.66 33.14 -6.12
C ALA A 18 15.06 34.57 -6.16
N ALA A 19 13.81 34.72 -6.58
CA ALA A 19 13.11 36.02 -6.65
C ALA A 19 12.57 36.49 -5.28
N ALA A 20 12.15 35.57 -4.41
CA ALA A 20 11.63 35.88 -3.07
C ALA A 20 12.74 36.30 -2.09
N LEU A 21 13.99 35.86 -2.30
CA LEU A 21 15.15 36.29 -1.52
C LEU A 21 15.65 37.70 -1.88
N ALA A 22 15.18 38.30 -2.97
CA ALA A 22 15.66 39.58 -3.50
C ALA A 22 14.57 40.66 -3.65
N GLY A 23 13.48 40.57 -2.88
CA GLY A 23 12.56 41.69 -2.65
C GLY A 23 12.16 42.49 -3.91
N GLY A 24 11.67 41.82 -4.95
CA GLY A 24 10.98 42.46 -6.09
C GLY A 24 11.77 43.51 -6.90
N LYS A 25 13.06 43.71 -6.64
CA LYS A 25 13.93 44.60 -7.43
C LYS A 25 14.99 43.76 -8.15
N PRO A 26 15.39 44.13 -9.38
CA PRO A 26 16.55 43.50 -10.01
C PRO A 26 17.75 43.69 -9.06
N PRO A 27 18.53 42.63 -8.77
CA PRO A 27 19.66 42.75 -7.87
C PRO A 27 20.64 43.78 -8.41
N ASP A 28 21.33 44.50 -7.51
CA ASP A 28 22.38 45.51 -7.78
C ASP A 28 23.68 44.90 -8.39
N SER A 29 23.49 43.82 -9.13
CA SER A 29 24.44 43.24 -10.07
C SER A 29 24.55 44.15 -11.29
N GLY A 30 25.77 44.41 -11.75
CA GLY A 30 26.06 45.24 -12.92
C GLY A 30 25.28 44.85 -14.20
N ILE A 31 25.55 45.54 -15.31
CA ILE A 31 24.79 45.42 -16.58
C ILE A 31 24.46 43.96 -16.96
N LEU A 32 25.40 43.03 -16.79
CA LEU A 32 25.22 41.61 -17.09
C LEU A 32 24.13 40.91 -16.27
N GLY A 33 24.00 41.22 -14.97
CA GLY A 33 23.00 40.61 -14.09
C GLY A 33 21.58 41.13 -14.36
N ARG A 34 21.46 42.42 -14.73
CA ARG A 34 20.20 42.98 -15.24
C ARG A 34 19.77 42.32 -16.55
N VAL A 35 20.70 42.07 -17.47
CA VAL A 35 20.40 41.35 -18.73
C VAL A 35 19.91 39.93 -18.44
N LEU A 36 20.61 39.17 -17.59
CA LEU A 36 20.21 37.80 -17.23
C LEU A 36 18.84 37.74 -16.55
N TRP A 37 18.52 38.73 -15.70
CA TRP A 37 17.20 38.83 -15.06
C TRP A 37 16.09 39.06 -16.08
N TRP A 38 16.27 40.00 -17.02
CA TRP A 38 15.28 40.26 -18.07
C TRP A 38 15.13 39.10 -19.07
N VAL A 39 16.23 38.39 -19.38
CA VAL A 39 16.19 37.18 -20.21
C VAL A 39 15.45 36.05 -19.48
N GLY A 40 15.71 35.86 -18.19
CA GLY A 40 15.00 34.90 -17.34
C GLY A 40 13.50 35.19 -17.26
N LEU A 41 13.13 36.45 -17.01
CA LEU A 41 11.74 36.92 -16.98
C LEU A 41 11.05 36.68 -18.33
N GLY A 42 11.72 37.02 -19.44
CA GLY A 42 11.22 36.80 -20.79
C GLY A 42 10.99 35.32 -21.11
N ALA A 43 11.92 34.44 -20.71
CA ALA A 43 11.78 33.00 -20.84
C ALA A 43 10.61 32.45 -20.01
N THR A 44 10.42 32.92 -18.77
CA THR A 44 9.29 32.54 -17.91
C THR A 44 7.95 32.94 -18.52
N VAL A 45 7.85 34.16 -19.06
CA VAL A 45 6.63 34.64 -19.74
C VAL A 45 6.35 33.81 -20.99
N LEU A 46 7.37 33.54 -21.82
CA LEU A 46 7.22 32.76 -23.04
C LEU A 46 6.74 31.32 -22.76
N VAL A 47 7.35 30.65 -21.78
CA VAL A 47 6.95 29.30 -21.36
C VAL A 47 5.53 29.30 -20.80
N THR A 48 5.18 30.30 -19.98
CA THR A 48 3.82 30.43 -19.43
C THR A 48 2.79 30.57 -20.56
N VAL A 49 3.06 31.41 -21.57
CA VAL A 49 2.18 31.59 -22.73
C VAL A 49 2.05 30.29 -23.55
N LEU A 50 3.15 29.59 -23.80
CA LEU A 50 3.14 28.32 -24.56
C LEU A 50 2.36 27.22 -23.83
N VAL A 51 2.60 27.03 -22.53
CA VAL A 51 1.90 26.04 -21.71
C VAL A 51 0.41 26.38 -21.60
N THR A 52 0.06 27.64 -21.39
CA THR A 52 -1.35 28.07 -21.32
C THR A 52 -2.07 27.85 -22.66
N ARG A 53 -1.38 28.10 -23.78
CA ARG A 53 -1.92 27.85 -25.12
C ARG A 53 -2.12 26.36 -25.39
N GLN A 54 -1.18 25.50 -25.01
CA GLN A 54 -1.31 24.04 -25.12
C GLN A 54 -2.44 23.50 -24.24
N ALA A 55 -2.56 23.99 -23.01
CA ALA A 55 -3.63 23.61 -22.10
C ALA A 55 -5.01 24.00 -22.64
N ARG A 56 -5.16 25.21 -23.22
CA ARG A 56 -6.40 25.62 -23.90
C ARG A 56 -6.73 24.75 -25.10
N GLN A 57 -5.74 24.40 -25.93
CA GLN A 57 -5.96 23.52 -27.08
C GLN A 57 -6.37 22.10 -26.64
N ALA A 58 -5.74 21.56 -25.60
CA ALA A 58 -6.11 20.27 -25.03
C ALA A 58 -7.53 20.29 -24.45
N LEU A 59 -7.92 21.36 -23.74
CA LEU A 59 -9.25 21.54 -23.19
C LEU A 59 -10.31 21.66 -24.30
N GLN A 60 -10.05 22.44 -25.35
CA GLN A 60 -10.95 22.55 -26.51
C GLN A 60 -11.11 21.22 -27.26
N LYS A 61 -10.03 20.44 -27.38
CA LYS A 61 -10.10 19.11 -27.98
C LYS A 61 -10.95 18.18 -27.13
N ALA A 62 -10.75 18.16 -25.80
CA ALA A 62 -11.54 17.36 -24.87
C ALA A 62 -13.03 17.75 -24.85
N LEU A 63 -13.35 19.04 -24.97
CA LEU A 63 -14.74 19.51 -25.06
C LEU A 63 -15.40 19.07 -26.37
N LYS A 64 -14.68 19.13 -27.50
CA LYS A 64 -15.19 18.64 -28.80
C LYS A 64 -15.40 17.12 -28.82
N THR A 65 -14.55 16.33 -28.15
CA THR A 65 -14.77 14.87 -28.05
C THR A 65 -16.00 14.55 -27.21
N LYS A 66 -16.34 15.39 -26.22
CA LYS A 66 -17.48 15.19 -25.33
C LYS A 66 -18.83 15.51 -26.00
N GLU A 67 -18.85 16.38 -27.01
CA GLU A 67 -20.05 16.70 -27.81
C GLU A 67 -20.30 15.72 -28.97
N GLY A 68 -19.30 14.89 -29.34
CA GLY A 68 -19.37 14.01 -30.51
C GLY A 68 -19.69 12.53 -30.24
N ASP A 69 -19.67 12.08 -28.98
CA ASP A 69 -19.70 10.64 -28.64
C ASP A 69 -21.03 10.15 -28.04
N ASP A 70 -22.06 10.99 -27.96
CA ASP A 70 -23.36 10.61 -27.35
C ASP A 70 -24.44 10.20 -28.38
N LYS A 71 -24.04 9.94 -29.63
CA LYS A 71 -24.92 9.32 -30.63
C LYS A 71 -24.16 8.32 -31.47
N ASP A 72 -24.62 7.08 -31.36
CA ASP A 72 -24.47 6.00 -32.34
C ASP A 72 -23.20 5.15 -32.21
N LYS A 73 -23.34 4.00 -31.51
CA LYS A 73 -22.73 2.70 -31.83
C LYS A 73 -23.25 1.62 -30.88
N GLY A 74 -24.08 0.72 -31.41
CA GLY A 74 -24.47 -0.52 -30.74
C GLY A 74 -23.28 -1.44 -30.46
N PRO A 75 -23.46 -2.46 -29.59
CA PRO A 75 -22.36 -3.32 -29.15
C PRO A 75 -21.81 -4.16 -30.32
N PRO A 76 -20.48 -4.23 -30.49
CA PRO A 76 -19.89 -5.10 -31.51
C PRO A 76 -19.98 -6.56 -31.07
N THR A 77 -20.32 -7.43 -32.03
CA THR A 77 -20.39 -8.88 -31.90
C THR A 77 -18.98 -9.48 -31.79
N PRO A 78 -18.73 -10.49 -30.93
CA PRO A 78 -17.39 -11.04 -30.74
C PRO A 78 -17.04 -12.09 -31.80
N GLN A 79 -15.85 -11.97 -32.38
CA GLN A 79 -15.14 -13.05 -33.07
C GLN A 79 -13.66 -13.01 -32.67
N GLY A 80 -13.11 -14.16 -32.28
CA GLY A 80 -11.67 -14.41 -32.28
C GLY A 80 -11.06 -14.85 -30.93
N ASP A 81 -11.26 -16.13 -30.62
CA ASP A 81 -10.32 -17.09 -29.99
C ASP A 81 -9.14 -16.56 -29.15
N ASP A 82 -9.29 -16.67 -27.82
CA ASP A 82 -8.17 -16.77 -26.88
C ASP A 82 -8.31 -18.10 -26.13
N GLN A 83 -7.63 -19.14 -26.63
CA GLN A 83 -7.63 -20.47 -26.04
C GLN A 83 -6.55 -20.54 -24.94
N GLY A 84 -6.96 -20.66 -23.68
CA GLY A 84 -6.16 -21.40 -22.69
C GLY A 84 -6.09 -20.88 -21.26
N ALA A 85 -6.59 -19.68 -20.93
CA ALA A 85 -6.65 -19.23 -19.53
C ALA A 85 -8.08 -19.35 -19.01
N GLU A 86 -8.28 -20.06 -17.89
CA GLU A 86 -9.57 -20.01 -17.20
C GLU A 86 -9.90 -18.55 -16.82
N PRO A 87 -11.15 -18.09 -17.01
CA PRO A 87 -11.53 -16.74 -16.64
C PRO A 87 -11.30 -16.51 -15.15
N LEU A 88 -10.67 -15.39 -14.79
CA LEU A 88 -10.48 -15.03 -13.39
C LEU A 88 -11.84 -14.89 -12.70
N THR A 89 -11.98 -15.50 -11.53
CA THR A 89 -13.19 -15.45 -10.73
C THR A 89 -12.90 -14.86 -9.35
N VAL A 90 -13.89 -14.17 -8.80
CA VAL A 90 -13.85 -13.62 -7.42
C VAL A 90 -15.11 -14.09 -6.72
N ALA A 91 -14.96 -14.86 -5.65
CA ALA A 91 -16.07 -15.37 -4.88
C ALA A 91 -16.50 -14.39 -3.76
N PRO A 92 -17.79 -14.37 -3.38
CA PRO A 92 -18.93 -14.96 -4.10
C PRO A 92 -19.24 -14.20 -5.40
N SER A 93 -19.95 -14.82 -6.34
CA SER A 93 -20.37 -14.17 -7.59
C SER A 93 -21.62 -13.31 -7.39
N ASP A 94 -21.47 -12.18 -6.67
CA ASP A 94 -22.52 -11.19 -6.47
C ASP A 94 -22.38 -9.99 -7.42
N GLU A 95 -23.27 -9.00 -7.35
CA GLU A 95 -23.18 -7.81 -8.20
C GLU A 95 -21.92 -6.97 -7.96
N PHE A 96 -21.43 -6.89 -6.72
CA PHE A 96 -20.27 -6.08 -6.38
C PHE A 96 -18.97 -6.69 -6.87
N ASN A 97 -18.82 -8.01 -6.77
CA ASN A 97 -17.66 -8.71 -7.31
C ASN A 97 -17.68 -8.76 -8.84
N ARG A 98 -18.85 -8.84 -9.48
CA ARG A 98 -18.96 -8.68 -10.95
C ARG A 98 -18.54 -7.27 -11.39
N LYS A 99 -19.05 -6.23 -10.74
CA LYS A 99 -18.63 -4.83 -10.99
C LYS A 99 -17.13 -4.63 -10.76
N LEU A 100 -16.56 -5.24 -9.72
CA LEU A 100 -15.13 -5.23 -9.47
C LEU A 100 -14.38 -5.84 -10.66
N LEU A 101 -14.73 -7.07 -11.05
CA LEU A 101 -14.09 -7.79 -12.16
C LEU A 101 -14.18 -7.01 -13.48
N ASP A 102 -15.34 -6.45 -13.80
CA ASP A 102 -15.53 -5.63 -15.01
C ASP A 102 -14.60 -4.41 -15.05
N ASN A 103 -14.25 -3.85 -13.89
CA ASN A 103 -13.30 -2.73 -13.80
C ASN A 103 -11.85 -3.18 -13.86
N VAL A 104 -11.48 -4.23 -13.12
CA VAL A 104 -10.08 -4.56 -12.83
C VAL A 104 -9.51 -5.71 -13.66
N HIS A 105 -10.37 -6.48 -14.34
CA HIS A 105 -9.99 -7.49 -15.32
C HIS A 105 -11.17 -7.78 -16.29
N PRO A 106 -11.55 -6.81 -17.13
CA PRO A 106 -12.69 -6.97 -18.04
C PRO A 106 -12.48 -8.16 -19.00
N SER A 107 -13.42 -9.10 -18.99
CA SER A 107 -13.36 -10.34 -19.80
C SER A 107 -13.36 -10.11 -21.31
N HIS A 108 -13.86 -8.96 -21.76
CA HIS A 108 -13.93 -8.55 -23.17
C HIS A 108 -12.78 -7.61 -23.56
N TRP A 109 -11.71 -7.54 -22.76
CA TRP A 109 -10.57 -6.68 -23.06
C TRP A 109 -9.78 -7.21 -24.25
N VAL A 110 -9.50 -6.32 -25.21
CA VAL A 110 -8.63 -6.64 -26.36
C VAL A 110 -7.29 -5.94 -26.17
N ASN A 111 -6.24 -6.73 -26.02
CA ASN A 111 -4.87 -6.23 -25.88
C ASN A 111 -4.43 -5.44 -27.13
N PRO A 112 -3.91 -4.20 -26.99
CA PRO A 112 -3.56 -3.35 -28.12
C PRO A 112 -2.38 -3.90 -28.92
N ALA A 113 -2.28 -3.50 -30.19
CA ALA A 113 -1.10 -3.79 -31.00
C ALA A 113 0.11 -2.98 -30.48
N PRO A 114 1.27 -3.60 -30.24
CA PRO A 114 2.41 -2.87 -29.71
C PRO A 114 3.01 -1.93 -30.77
N PRO A 115 3.45 -0.71 -30.40
CA PRO A 115 4.31 0.11 -31.24
C PRO A 115 5.69 -0.54 -31.36
N PRO A 116 6.56 -0.06 -32.27
CA PRO A 116 7.90 -0.62 -32.44
C PRO A 116 8.75 -0.64 -31.15
N ARG A 117 8.52 0.34 -30.25
CA ARG A 117 9.19 0.42 -28.94
C ARG A 117 8.47 1.33 -27.95
N TYR A 118 8.32 0.85 -26.73
CA TYR A 118 7.87 1.61 -25.56
C TYR A 118 9.02 2.39 -24.91
N HIS A 119 8.69 3.54 -24.31
CA HIS A 119 9.63 4.22 -23.42
C HIS A 119 9.75 3.47 -22.09
N LEU A 120 8.63 2.99 -21.56
CA LEU A 120 8.56 2.23 -20.31
C LEU A 120 7.57 1.07 -20.44
N VAL A 121 7.98 -0.14 -20.07
CA VAL A 121 7.07 -1.28 -19.84
C VAL A 121 7.01 -1.53 -18.34
N VAL A 122 5.81 -1.59 -17.77
CA VAL A 122 5.57 -1.85 -16.34
C VAL A 122 4.91 -3.22 -16.21
N VAL A 123 5.47 -4.09 -15.36
CA VAL A 123 4.97 -5.45 -15.13
C VAL A 123 4.39 -5.56 -13.72
N GLY A 124 3.08 -5.70 -13.63
CA GLY A 124 2.28 -5.71 -12.39
C GLY A 124 1.58 -4.38 -12.16
N ALA A 125 0.26 -4.39 -12.06
CA ALA A 125 -0.65 -3.27 -11.86
C ALA A 125 -1.17 -3.16 -10.42
N GLY A 126 -0.31 -3.49 -9.45
CA GLY A 126 -0.44 -3.01 -8.07
C GLY A 126 -0.01 -1.55 -7.91
N THR A 127 -0.04 -1.00 -6.69
CA THR A 127 0.23 0.43 -6.42
C THR A 127 1.50 0.97 -7.09
N ALA A 128 2.64 0.28 -6.95
CA ALA A 128 3.87 0.74 -7.57
C ALA A 128 3.77 0.82 -9.10
N GLY A 129 3.11 -0.15 -9.73
CA GLY A 129 2.94 -0.20 -11.18
C GLY A 129 1.96 0.83 -11.71
N LEU A 130 0.81 0.97 -11.04
CA LEU A 130 -0.22 1.96 -11.37
C LEU A 130 0.35 3.38 -11.28
N VAL A 131 1.05 3.72 -10.20
CA VAL A 131 1.68 5.03 -10.03
C VAL A 131 2.78 5.25 -11.07
N THR A 132 3.63 4.24 -11.30
CA THR A 132 4.71 4.32 -12.30
C THR A 132 4.16 4.56 -13.70
N ALA A 133 3.13 3.81 -14.09
CA ALA A 133 2.54 3.90 -15.43
C ALA A 133 1.80 5.22 -15.64
N ALA A 134 0.93 5.61 -14.71
CA ALA A 134 0.19 6.87 -14.79
C ALA A 134 1.14 8.08 -14.76
N GLY A 135 2.14 8.06 -13.87
CA GLY A 135 3.14 9.11 -13.76
C GLY A 135 3.96 9.25 -15.03
N ALA A 136 4.48 8.15 -15.58
CA ALA A 136 5.26 8.18 -16.82
C ALA A 136 4.42 8.64 -18.03
N ALA A 137 3.17 8.16 -18.16
CA ALA A 137 2.27 8.57 -19.24
C ALA A 137 1.92 10.06 -19.15
N SER A 138 1.70 10.59 -17.95
CA SER A 138 1.43 12.02 -17.72
C SER A 138 2.59 12.94 -18.17
N LEU A 139 3.81 12.39 -18.24
CA LEU A 139 5.02 13.06 -18.73
C LEU A 139 5.25 12.85 -20.24
N GLY A 140 4.29 12.23 -20.95
CA GLY A 140 4.36 11.98 -22.39
C GLY A 140 5.11 10.71 -22.80
N ALA A 141 5.44 9.83 -21.85
CA ALA A 141 6.03 8.55 -22.20
C ALA A 141 5.01 7.62 -22.89
N ARG A 142 5.44 6.85 -23.90
CA ARG A 142 4.68 5.68 -24.37
C ARG A 142 4.89 4.56 -23.38
N VAL A 143 3.83 4.18 -22.67
CA VAL A 143 3.87 3.22 -21.57
C VAL A 143 3.02 2.01 -21.90
N ALA A 144 3.57 0.83 -21.67
CA ALA A 144 2.77 -0.39 -21.53
C ALA A 144 2.63 -0.75 -20.05
N LEU A 145 1.45 -1.17 -19.62
CA LEU A 145 1.21 -1.75 -18.30
C LEU A 145 0.64 -3.17 -18.48
N ILE A 146 1.34 -4.16 -17.93
CA ILE A 146 0.98 -5.57 -17.98
C ILE A 146 0.43 -6.00 -16.63
N GLU A 147 -0.72 -6.66 -16.62
CA GLU A 147 -1.29 -7.31 -15.43
C GLU A 147 -1.84 -8.68 -15.81
N ARG A 148 -1.50 -9.71 -15.02
CA ARG A 148 -2.02 -11.06 -15.23
C ARG A 148 -3.32 -11.29 -14.48
N ASP A 149 -3.40 -10.75 -13.27
CA ASP A 149 -4.46 -10.97 -12.30
C ASP A 149 -5.36 -9.72 -12.25
N LEU A 150 -5.72 -9.23 -11.06
CA LEU A 150 -6.62 -8.07 -10.91
C LEU A 150 -5.83 -6.76 -10.79
N PHE A 151 -6.19 -5.75 -11.59
CA PHE A 151 -5.71 -4.37 -11.39
C PHE A 151 -6.01 -3.88 -9.95
N GLY A 152 -5.17 -2.97 -9.45
CA GLY A 152 -5.19 -2.52 -8.06
C GLY A 152 -4.34 -3.39 -7.13
N GLY A 153 -3.96 -4.60 -7.58
CA GLY A 153 -3.13 -5.55 -6.84
C GLY A 153 -3.70 -5.88 -5.47
N ASP A 154 -2.84 -6.28 -4.54
CA ASP A 154 -3.26 -6.67 -3.18
C ASP A 154 -4.02 -5.57 -2.46
N CYS A 155 -3.58 -4.31 -2.56
CA CYS A 155 -4.12 -3.20 -1.79
C CYS A 155 -5.64 -3.05 -1.96
N LEU A 156 -6.12 -3.02 -3.21
CA LEU A 156 -7.54 -2.93 -3.54
C LEU A 156 -8.26 -4.26 -3.30
N ASN A 157 -7.67 -5.37 -3.76
CA ASN A 157 -8.40 -6.62 -3.93
C ASN A 157 -8.41 -7.48 -2.67
N VAL A 158 -7.26 -7.65 -2.00
CA VAL A 158 -7.02 -8.69 -0.98
C VAL A 158 -6.15 -8.21 0.19
N GLY A 159 -6.17 -6.91 0.47
CA GLY A 159 -5.23 -6.26 1.38
C GLY A 159 -5.87 -5.09 2.12
N CYS A 160 -5.34 -3.89 1.93
CA CYS A 160 -5.69 -2.70 2.71
C CYS A 160 -7.19 -2.36 2.64
N VAL A 161 -7.77 -2.26 1.45
CA VAL A 161 -9.18 -1.89 1.28
C VAL A 161 -10.12 -2.85 2.00
N PRO A 162 -10.11 -4.16 1.73
CA PRO A 162 -11.05 -5.08 2.36
C PRO A 162 -10.78 -5.22 3.87
N SER A 163 -9.52 -5.27 4.30
CA SER A 163 -9.20 -5.35 5.74
C SER A 163 -9.71 -4.14 6.52
N LYS A 164 -9.46 -2.92 6.04
CA LYS A 164 -9.85 -1.70 6.77
C LYS A 164 -11.38 -1.51 6.76
N ALA A 165 -12.07 -2.00 5.74
CA ALA A 165 -13.53 -2.05 5.72
C ALA A 165 -14.09 -2.97 6.82
N LEU A 166 -13.49 -4.14 7.04
CA LEU A 166 -13.87 -5.07 8.10
C LEU A 166 -13.52 -4.53 9.49
N LEU A 167 -12.31 -4.02 9.67
CA LEU A 167 -11.86 -3.47 10.96
C LEU A 167 -12.79 -2.36 11.45
N ARG A 168 -13.29 -1.49 10.55
CA ARG A 168 -14.26 -0.46 10.96
C ARG A 168 -15.58 -1.05 11.45
N ALA A 169 -16.07 -2.11 10.81
CA ALA A 169 -17.29 -2.80 11.25
C ALA A 169 -17.08 -3.52 12.59
N ALA A 170 -15.93 -4.16 12.78
CA ALA A 170 -15.56 -4.79 14.06
C ALA A 170 -15.45 -3.75 15.19
N ARG A 171 -14.86 -2.58 14.91
CA ARG A 171 -14.83 -1.44 15.83
C ARG A 171 -16.24 -0.97 16.19
N ALA A 172 -17.16 -0.90 15.24
CA ALA A 172 -18.56 -0.54 15.53
C ALA A 172 -19.24 -1.55 16.48
N ALA A 173 -19.01 -2.85 16.29
CA ALA A 173 -19.53 -3.88 17.21
C ALA A 173 -18.95 -3.74 18.63
N ALA A 174 -17.65 -3.44 18.75
CA ALA A 174 -17.02 -3.17 20.04
C ALA A 174 -17.55 -1.88 20.68
N GLU A 175 -17.75 -0.81 19.91
CA GLU A 175 -18.34 0.46 20.36
C GLU A 175 -19.74 0.25 20.96
N VAL A 176 -20.59 -0.57 20.31
CA VAL A 176 -21.92 -0.92 20.84
C VAL A 176 -21.81 -1.67 22.16
N ARG A 177 -20.93 -2.68 22.25
CA ARG A 177 -20.71 -3.43 23.52
C ARG A 177 -20.20 -2.54 24.65
N ALA A 178 -19.36 -1.56 24.33
CA ALA A 178 -18.78 -0.63 25.28
C ALA A 178 -19.68 0.58 25.60
N ALA A 179 -20.80 0.77 24.89
CA ALA A 179 -21.62 1.99 24.96
C ALA A 179 -22.09 2.34 26.39
N GLY A 180 -22.31 1.32 27.23
CA GLY A 180 -22.70 1.49 28.63
C GLY A 180 -21.72 2.33 29.45
N ARG A 181 -20.42 2.35 29.10
CA ARG A 181 -19.41 3.20 29.77
C ARG A 181 -19.68 4.69 29.60
N PHE A 182 -20.47 5.05 28.59
CA PHE A 182 -20.88 6.42 28.29
C PHE A 182 -22.31 6.74 28.75
N GLY A 183 -22.94 5.84 29.54
CA GLY A 183 -24.34 5.97 29.92
C GLY A 183 -25.33 5.73 28.77
N VAL A 184 -24.87 5.13 27.66
CA VAL A 184 -25.72 4.75 26.52
C VAL A 184 -26.04 3.27 26.64
N HIS A 185 -27.31 2.94 26.85
CA HIS A 185 -27.76 1.56 26.98
C HIS A 185 -28.37 1.06 25.67
N THR A 186 -27.86 -0.07 25.18
CA THR A 186 -28.33 -0.76 23.98
C THR A 186 -28.66 -2.22 24.31
N GLY A 187 -29.27 -2.94 23.37
CA GLY A 187 -29.32 -4.40 23.42
C GLY A 187 -27.94 -5.05 23.19
N GLU A 188 -27.92 -6.38 23.12
CA GLU A 188 -26.73 -7.14 22.75
C GLU A 188 -26.28 -6.79 21.32
N ALA A 189 -24.97 -6.67 21.11
CA ALA A 189 -24.40 -6.37 19.80
C ALA A 189 -24.49 -7.59 18.87
N ALA A 190 -25.60 -7.72 18.14
CA ALA A 190 -25.76 -8.73 17.10
C ALA A 190 -25.07 -8.29 15.81
N VAL A 191 -24.12 -9.10 15.32
CA VAL A 191 -23.38 -8.84 14.08
C VAL A 191 -23.94 -9.69 12.95
N ASP A 192 -24.50 -9.03 11.93
CA ASP A 192 -24.82 -9.66 10.64
C ASP A 192 -23.54 -9.72 9.78
N PHE A 193 -22.79 -10.81 9.92
CA PHE A 193 -21.54 -11.00 9.18
C PHE A 193 -21.72 -11.04 7.66
N PRO A 194 -22.75 -11.72 7.09
CA PRO A 194 -23.07 -11.60 5.67
C PRO A 194 -23.19 -10.14 5.19
N ALA A 195 -23.92 -9.29 5.92
CA ALA A 195 -24.06 -7.86 5.58
C ALA A 195 -22.74 -7.07 5.72
N VAL A 196 -21.90 -7.41 6.71
CA VAL A 196 -20.56 -6.82 6.85
C VAL A 196 -19.70 -7.14 5.62
N MET A 197 -19.72 -8.40 5.18
CA MET A 197 -18.96 -8.86 4.02
C MET A 197 -19.49 -8.27 2.72
N GLU A 198 -20.80 -8.17 2.55
CA GLU A 198 -21.43 -7.47 1.42
C GLU A 198 -21.03 -5.99 1.37
N ARG A 199 -21.09 -5.27 2.51
CA ARG A 199 -20.64 -3.89 2.61
C ARG A 199 -19.18 -3.74 2.19
N MET A 200 -18.30 -4.64 2.62
CA MET A 200 -16.90 -4.64 2.22
C MET A 200 -16.76 -4.76 0.70
N ARG A 201 -17.47 -5.73 0.08
CA ARG A 201 -17.43 -5.94 -1.37
C ARG A 201 -17.97 -4.75 -2.15
N ARG A 202 -19.07 -4.14 -1.68
CA ARG A 202 -19.60 -2.89 -2.24
C ARG A 202 -18.56 -1.77 -2.23
N LEU A 203 -17.98 -1.47 -1.08
CA LEU A 203 -16.96 -0.41 -0.95
C LEU A 203 -15.74 -0.67 -1.84
N ARG A 204 -15.27 -1.92 -1.91
CA ARG A 204 -14.19 -2.34 -2.80
C ARG A 204 -14.55 -2.09 -4.27
N SER A 205 -15.75 -2.48 -4.69
CA SER A 205 -16.24 -2.29 -6.06
C SER A 205 -16.42 -0.80 -6.41
N ASP A 206 -16.88 0.03 -5.46
CA ASP A 206 -17.07 1.47 -5.67
C ASP A 206 -15.75 2.21 -5.89
N MET A 207 -14.67 1.76 -5.25
CA MET A 207 -13.34 2.32 -5.43
C MET A 207 -12.60 1.76 -6.66
N SER A 208 -12.98 0.58 -7.15
CA SER A 208 -12.25 -0.12 -8.22
C SER A 208 -12.13 0.65 -9.54
N GLY A 209 -13.03 1.60 -9.82
CA GLY A 209 -12.93 2.48 -10.99
C GLY A 209 -11.64 3.30 -11.00
N ASN A 210 -11.08 3.63 -9.83
CA ASN A 210 -9.80 4.33 -9.71
C ASN A 210 -8.63 3.48 -10.19
N ASP A 211 -8.70 2.16 -10.09
CA ASP A 211 -7.61 1.30 -10.54
C ASP A 211 -7.95 0.58 -11.85
N SER A 212 -9.07 0.91 -12.49
CA SER A 212 -9.57 0.17 -13.65
C SER A 212 -8.67 0.23 -14.89
N ALA A 213 -8.67 -0.87 -15.67
CA ALA A 213 -7.98 -0.94 -16.95
C ALA A 213 -8.45 0.17 -17.91
N LEU A 214 -9.76 0.47 -17.91
CA LEU A 214 -10.36 1.53 -18.73
C LEU A 214 -9.80 2.93 -18.38
N ARG A 215 -9.68 3.25 -17.09
CA ARG A 215 -9.08 4.52 -16.66
C ARG A 215 -7.65 4.65 -17.15
N PHE A 216 -6.85 3.59 -17.00
CA PHE A 216 -5.45 3.61 -17.43
C PHE A 216 -5.29 3.77 -18.95
N ARG A 217 -6.15 3.13 -19.74
CA ARG A 217 -6.24 3.40 -21.18
C ARG A 217 -6.58 4.87 -21.46
N GLY A 218 -7.52 5.45 -20.71
CA GLY A 218 -7.87 6.87 -20.80
C GLY A 218 -6.74 7.84 -20.43
N LEU A 219 -5.76 7.38 -19.64
CA LEU A 219 -4.53 8.12 -19.31
C LEU A 219 -3.43 8.01 -20.39
N GLY A 220 -3.68 7.27 -21.47
CA GLY A 220 -2.70 7.05 -22.54
C GLY A 220 -1.71 5.91 -22.27
N VAL A 221 -2.07 4.97 -21.39
CA VAL A 221 -1.30 3.75 -21.14
C VAL A 221 -1.85 2.61 -21.99
N ASP A 222 -0.98 1.92 -22.71
CA ASP A 222 -1.35 0.68 -23.40
C ASP A 222 -1.44 -0.46 -22.38
N VAL A 223 -2.66 -0.89 -22.06
CA VAL A 223 -2.93 -1.91 -21.04
C VAL A 223 -3.00 -3.30 -21.68
N TYR A 224 -2.20 -4.21 -21.14
CA TYR A 224 -2.13 -5.62 -21.53
C TYR A 224 -2.59 -6.50 -20.37
N LEU A 225 -3.66 -7.29 -20.58
CA LEU A 225 -4.06 -8.34 -19.67
C LEU A 225 -3.40 -9.66 -20.07
N GLY A 226 -2.70 -10.29 -19.14
CA GLY A 226 -1.98 -11.55 -19.34
C GLY A 226 -0.66 -11.63 -18.56
N GLY A 227 -0.08 -12.83 -18.53
CA GLY A 227 1.23 -13.06 -17.92
C GLY A 227 2.36 -12.41 -18.72
N GLY A 228 3.08 -11.46 -18.12
CA GLY A 228 4.28 -10.86 -18.69
C GLY A 228 5.54 -11.67 -18.38
N GLN A 229 6.26 -12.10 -19.41
CA GLN A 229 7.52 -12.84 -19.28
C GLN A 229 8.63 -12.15 -20.08
N PHE A 230 9.76 -11.83 -19.43
CA PHE A 230 10.94 -11.35 -20.12
C PHE A 230 11.53 -12.44 -21.00
N THR A 231 11.75 -12.13 -22.27
CA THR A 231 12.37 -13.04 -23.27
C THR A 231 13.77 -12.60 -23.68
N GLY A 232 14.24 -11.49 -23.12
CA GLY A 232 15.56 -10.93 -23.38
C GLY A 232 15.81 -9.66 -22.57
N LYS A 233 16.96 -9.02 -22.81
CA LYS A 233 17.41 -7.84 -22.04
C LYS A 233 16.55 -6.59 -22.24
N ASP A 234 15.77 -6.52 -23.31
CA ASP A 234 14.90 -5.38 -23.65
C ASP A 234 13.54 -5.78 -24.24
N THR A 235 13.08 -7.02 -23.96
CA THR A 235 11.83 -7.59 -24.47
C THR A 235 11.01 -8.29 -23.38
N VAL A 236 9.69 -8.09 -23.40
CA VAL A 236 8.70 -8.83 -22.61
C VAL A 236 7.65 -9.39 -23.57
N GLU A 237 7.21 -10.63 -23.38
CA GLU A 237 6.05 -11.19 -24.05
C GLU A 237 4.83 -11.20 -23.12
N VAL A 238 3.67 -10.92 -23.71
CA VAL A 238 2.37 -10.99 -23.04
C VAL A 238 1.31 -11.35 -24.09
N ALA A 239 0.52 -12.40 -23.83
CA ALA A 239 -0.58 -12.83 -24.71
C ALA A 239 -0.16 -12.91 -26.21
N GLY A 240 0.97 -13.57 -26.49
CA GLY A 240 1.52 -13.73 -27.85
C GLY A 240 2.09 -12.46 -28.49
N LYS A 241 2.16 -11.33 -27.77
CA LYS A 241 2.69 -10.06 -28.27
C LYS A 241 4.05 -9.77 -27.64
N THR A 242 5.05 -9.47 -28.46
CA THR A 242 6.37 -9.03 -27.99
C THR A 242 6.42 -7.51 -27.82
N LEU A 243 6.67 -7.05 -26.60
CA LEU A 243 6.85 -5.64 -26.25
C LEU A 243 8.34 -5.32 -26.13
N ARG A 244 8.86 -4.45 -27.00
CA ARG A 244 10.22 -3.91 -26.90
C ARG A 244 10.24 -2.64 -26.07
N PHE A 245 11.25 -2.45 -25.22
CA PHE A 245 11.30 -1.30 -24.32
C PHE A 245 12.64 -0.56 -24.29
N ARG A 246 12.62 0.71 -23.87
CA ARG A 246 13.84 1.45 -23.49
C ARG A 246 14.19 1.25 -22.02
N ARG A 247 13.16 1.25 -21.17
CA ARG A 247 13.20 0.95 -19.74
C ARG A 247 12.06 0.01 -19.36
N ALA A 248 12.22 -0.76 -18.29
CA ALA A 248 11.12 -1.50 -17.68
C ALA A 248 11.10 -1.32 -16.16
N ALA A 249 9.94 -1.51 -15.55
CA ALA A 249 9.75 -1.56 -14.12
C ALA A 249 9.03 -2.86 -13.74
N VAL A 250 9.60 -3.63 -12.80
CA VAL A 250 8.98 -4.82 -12.24
C VAL A 250 8.32 -4.45 -10.91
N THR A 251 7.01 -4.57 -10.84
CA THR A 251 6.16 -4.13 -9.72
C THR A 251 5.15 -5.21 -9.34
N THR A 252 5.56 -6.46 -9.42
CA THR A 252 4.73 -7.67 -9.28
C THR A 252 4.34 -8.01 -7.84
N GLY A 253 4.81 -7.23 -6.88
CA GLY A 253 4.43 -7.35 -5.47
C GLY A 253 4.87 -8.68 -4.83
N ALA A 254 4.07 -9.15 -3.89
CA ALA A 254 4.27 -10.39 -3.15
C ALA A 254 2.91 -11.09 -2.95
N ARG A 255 2.94 -12.34 -2.50
CA ARG A 255 1.77 -13.18 -2.19
C ARG A 255 1.88 -13.75 -0.77
N ALA A 256 0.81 -14.34 -0.25
CA ALA A 256 0.85 -15.00 1.05
C ALA A 256 1.96 -16.08 1.10
N ALA A 257 2.78 -16.08 2.15
CA ALA A 257 3.75 -17.14 2.36
C ALA A 257 3.03 -18.44 2.74
N LYS A 258 3.48 -19.56 2.16
CA LYS A 258 2.99 -20.90 2.48
C LYS A 258 3.89 -21.49 3.57
N PRO A 259 3.41 -21.70 4.81
CA PRO A 259 4.21 -22.31 5.85
C PRO A 259 4.40 -23.80 5.58
N ASP A 260 5.56 -24.30 5.97
CA ASP A 260 5.90 -25.73 5.89
C ASP A 260 5.38 -26.44 7.15
N ILE A 261 4.08 -26.69 7.19
CA ILE A 261 3.38 -27.39 8.27
C ILE A 261 2.73 -28.65 7.69
N LEU A 262 3.05 -29.80 8.26
CA LEU A 262 2.57 -31.10 7.78
C LEU A 262 1.04 -31.15 7.76
N GLY A 263 0.45 -31.51 6.62
CA GLY A 263 -1.01 -31.67 6.43
C GLY A 263 -1.80 -30.36 6.30
N LEU A 264 -1.19 -29.19 6.48
CA LEU A 264 -1.92 -27.91 6.45
C LEU A 264 -2.57 -27.62 5.09
N ALA A 265 -1.86 -27.92 4.00
CA ALA A 265 -2.39 -27.73 2.65
C ALA A 265 -3.62 -28.62 2.39
N ASP A 266 -3.58 -29.88 2.86
CA ASP A 266 -4.64 -30.86 2.65
C ASP A 266 -5.91 -30.52 3.45
N VAL A 267 -5.74 -29.95 4.65
CA VAL A 267 -6.84 -29.45 5.50
C VAL A 267 -7.51 -28.20 4.93
N GLY A 268 -6.79 -27.46 4.08
CA GLY A 268 -7.23 -26.19 3.52
C GLY A 268 -7.22 -25.05 4.54
N TYR A 269 -6.72 -23.89 4.11
CA TYR A 269 -6.61 -22.70 4.94
C TYR A 269 -6.92 -21.42 4.16
N LEU A 270 -7.24 -20.37 4.90
CA LEU A 270 -7.43 -19.02 4.41
C LEU A 270 -6.11 -18.26 4.45
N THR A 271 -5.96 -17.30 3.55
CA THR A 271 -4.90 -16.29 3.57
C THR A 271 -5.54 -14.91 3.43
N ASN A 272 -4.75 -13.84 3.34
CA ASN A 272 -5.28 -12.53 2.97
C ASN A 272 -5.98 -12.56 1.58
N GLU A 273 -5.64 -13.51 0.71
CA GLU A 273 -6.25 -13.65 -0.63
C GLU A 273 -7.66 -14.25 -0.58
N THR A 274 -7.98 -15.04 0.45
CA THR A 274 -9.22 -15.83 0.50
C THR A 274 -10.13 -15.51 1.69
N VAL A 275 -9.61 -14.95 2.78
CA VAL A 275 -10.41 -14.59 3.97
C VAL A 275 -11.53 -13.60 3.66
N PHE A 276 -11.32 -12.72 2.68
CA PHE A 276 -12.31 -11.72 2.26
C PHE A 276 -13.42 -12.28 1.37
N ASN A 277 -13.38 -13.57 1.05
CA ASN A 277 -14.41 -14.26 0.27
C ASN A 277 -15.43 -14.98 1.17
N LEU A 278 -15.21 -15.00 2.49
CA LEU A 278 -16.15 -15.59 3.44
C LEU A 278 -17.52 -14.90 3.34
N THR A 279 -18.56 -15.71 3.37
CA THR A 279 -19.96 -15.25 3.45
C THR A 279 -20.58 -15.54 4.81
N GLU A 280 -19.97 -16.44 5.58
CA GLU A 280 -20.41 -16.85 6.91
C GLU A 280 -19.27 -16.65 7.92
N LEU A 281 -19.65 -16.32 9.15
CA LEU A 281 -18.69 -16.14 10.24
C LEU A 281 -18.27 -17.53 10.74
N PRO A 282 -16.98 -17.92 10.66
CA PRO A 282 -16.53 -19.17 11.27
C PRO A 282 -16.72 -19.09 12.78
N ARG A 283 -17.38 -20.09 13.38
CA ARG A 283 -17.61 -20.11 14.83
C ARG A 283 -16.28 -20.17 15.58
N ARG A 284 -15.32 -20.97 15.10
CA ARG A 284 -13.96 -21.07 15.62
C ARG A 284 -12.95 -20.75 14.53
N LEU A 285 -12.09 -19.76 14.77
CA LEU A 285 -11.03 -19.35 13.85
C LEU A 285 -9.65 -19.51 14.52
N ALA A 286 -8.80 -20.35 13.93
CA ALA A 286 -7.39 -20.39 14.29
C ALA A 286 -6.58 -19.47 13.36
N VAL A 287 -5.80 -18.55 13.92
CA VAL A 287 -4.94 -17.62 13.18
C VAL A 287 -3.48 -17.99 13.42
N VAL A 288 -2.77 -18.41 12.38
CA VAL A 288 -1.34 -18.78 12.44
C VAL A 288 -0.51 -17.58 11.99
N GLY A 289 0.17 -16.94 12.93
CA GLY A 289 1.06 -15.80 12.72
C GLY A 289 0.65 -14.56 13.51
N ALA A 290 1.45 -14.19 14.51
CA ALA A 290 1.23 -13.03 15.39
C ALA A 290 1.81 -11.70 14.85
N GLY A 291 1.86 -11.55 13.52
CA GLY A 291 2.25 -10.30 12.85
C GLY A 291 1.06 -9.35 12.66
N PRO A 292 1.25 -8.20 11.97
CA PRO A 292 0.20 -7.19 11.79
C PRO A 292 -1.11 -7.73 11.22
N ILE A 293 -1.05 -8.49 10.11
CA ILE A 293 -2.23 -9.08 9.46
C ILE A 293 -2.98 -10.03 10.41
N GLY A 294 -2.24 -10.88 11.12
CA GLY A 294 -2.83 -11.83 12.05
C GLY A 294 -3.48 -11.14 13.25
N CYS A 295 -2.85 -10.10 13.81
CA CYS A 295 -3.41 -9.36 14.94
C CYS A 295 -4.68 -8.58 14.52
N GLU A 296 -4.62 -7.84 13.41
CA GLU A 296 -5.77 -7.09 12.87
C GLU A 296 -6.98 -8.01 12.66
N LEU A 297 -6.78 -9.13 11.94
CA LEU A 297 -7.89 -10.03 11.62
C LEU A 297 -8.34 -10.85 12.84
N ALA A 298 -7.44 -11.28 13.72
CA ALA A 298 -7.83 -11.98 14.95
C ALA A 298 -8.75 -11.11 15.83
N GLN A 299 -8.39 -9.84 16.03
CA GLN A 299 -9.22 -8.92 16.81
C GLN A 299 -10.55 -8.64 16.10
N ALA A 300 -10.55 -8.47 14.78
CA ALA A 300 -11.78 -8.25 14.01
C ALA A 300 -12.77 -9.40 14.14
N PHE A 301 -12.31 -10.63 13.91
CA PHE A 301 -13.18 -11.82 13.97
C PHE A 301 -13.67 -12.12 15.39
N ALA A 302 -12.84 -11.90 16.41
CA ALA A 302 -13.29 -12.00 17.80
C ALA A 302 -14.42 -11.00 18.09
N ARG A 303 -14.28 -9.76 17.63
CA ARG A 303 -15.31 -8.73 17.78
C ARG A 303 -16.58 -9.01 16.97
N PHE A 304 -16.50 -9.77 15.90
CA PHE A 304 -17.68 -10.27 15.17
C PHE A 304 -18.37 -11.44 15.86
N GLY A 305 -17.71 -12.10 16.81
CA GLY A 305 -18.27 -13.19 17.61
C GLY A 305 -17.61 -14.56 17.39
N SER A 306 -16.53 -14.66 16.60
CA SER A 306 -15.77 -15.92 16.50
C SER A 306 -15.01 -16.22 17.78
N GLU A 307 -14.91 -17.50 18.14
CA GLU A 307 -13.89 -17.97 19.08
C GLU A 307 -12.53 -18.00 18.37
N VAL A 308 -11.67 -17.03 18.67
CA VAL A 308 -10.38 -16.89 18.00
C VAL A 308 -9.24 -17.45 18.83
N ALA A 309 -8.40 -18.26 18.21
CA ALA A 309 -7.10 -18.68 18.73
C ALA A 309 -5.98 -18.11 17.85
N LEU A 310 -5.14 -17.23 18.39
CA LEU A 310 -3.97 -16.68 17.68
C LEU A 310 -2.70 -17.39 18.11
N LEU A 311 -1.99 -17.96 17.14
CA LEU A 311 -0.80 -18.77 17.33
C LEU A 311 0.44 -18.05 16.80
N GLY A 312 1.51 -18.02 17.59
CA GLY A 312 2.77 -17.37 17.25
C GLY A 312 3.98 -18.11 17.82
N THR A 313 5.05 -18.20 17.04
CA THR A 313 6.29 -18.85 17.48
C THR A 313 7.10 -17.97 18.44
N GLN A 314 6.87 -16.66 18.43
CA GLN A 314 7.45 -15.68 19.34
C GLN A 314 6.62 -15.57 20.62
N LEU A 315 7.25 -15.18 21.73
CA LEU A 315 6.60 -14.95 23.03
C LEU A 315 5.74 -13.68 23.09
N VAL A 316 5.83 -12.82 22.07
CA VAL A 316 5.16 -11.52 22.00
C VAL A 316 4.39 -11.37 20.69
N LEU A 317 3.35 -10.55 20.71
CA LEU A 317 2.68 -10.09 19.49
C LEU A 317 3.56 -9.05 18.79
N LEU A 318 3.37 -8.86 17.48
CA LEU A 318 4.02 -7.80 16.72
C LEU A 318 5.53 -7.66 17.06
N PRO A 319 6.34 -8.73 16.91
CA PRO A 319 7.69 -8.81 17.49
C PRO A 319 8.70 -7.79 16.92
N ARG A 320 8.31 -7.00 15.91
CA ARG A 320 9.10 -5.91 15.33
C ARG A 320 8.72 -4.52 15.87
N GLU A 321 7.67 -4.44 16.67
CA GLU A 321 7.16 -3.22 17.27
C GLU A 321 7.80 -2.94 18.63
N ASP A 322 7.48 -1.78 19.19
CA ASP A 322 7.84 -1.44 20.55
C ASP A 322 7.28 -2.45 21.57
N ALA A 323 8.08 -2.86 22.55
CA ALA A 323 7.67 -3.87 23.53
C ALA A 323 6.44 -3.43 24.35
N LYS A 324 6.34 -2.14 24.71
CA LYS A 324 5.17 -1.60 25.43
C LYS A 324 3.95 -1.56 24.51
N ALA A 325 4.13 -1.24 23.23
CA ALA A 325 3.05 -1.30 22.24
C ALA A 325 2.51 -2.73 22.05
N SER A 326 3.40 -3.71 21.92
CA SER A 326 3.04 -5.13 21.82
C SER A 326 2.22 -5.59 23.03
N GLU A 327 2.63 -5.24 24.25
CA GLU A 327 1.91 -5.66 25.46
C GLU A 327 0.52 -5.00 25.56
N LEU A 328 0.38 -3.73 25.19
CA LEU A 328 -0.93 -3.06 25.14
C LEU A 328 -1.87 -3.71 24.12
N VAL A 329 -1.38 -4.01 22.92
CA VAL A 329 -2.18 -4.73 21.90
C VAL A 329 -2.58 -6.11 22.41
N LYS A 330 -1.67 -6.84 23.04
CA LYS A 330 -1.96 -8.16 23.61
C LYS A 330 -3.05 -8.08 24.68
N GLN A 331 -3.01 -7.10 25.57
CA GLN A 331 -4.05 -6.89 26.58
C GLN A 331 -5.41 -6.61 25.94
N ALA A 332 -5.47 -5.70 24.97
CA ALA A 332 -6.70 -5.38 24.25
C ALA A 332 -7.28 -6.59 23.49
N MET A 333 -6.42 -7.39 22.85
CA MET A 333 -6.87 -8.61 22.16
C MET A 333 -7.42 -9.67 23.12
N VAL A 334 -6.83 -9.83 24.31
CA VAL A 334 -7.37 -10.72 25.35
C VAL A 334 -8.71 -10.22 25.87
N GLN A 335 -8.86 -8.90 26.07
CA GLN A 335 -10.15 -8.29 26.45
C GLN A 335 -11.22 -8.50 25.39
N ASP A 336 -10.86 -8.47 24.10
CA ASP A 336 -11.75 -8.79 22.98
C ASP A 336 -12.05 -10.31 22.84
N GLY A 337 -11.47 -11.16 23.69
CA GLY A 337 -11.74 -12.60 23.73
C GLY A 337 -10.81 -13.48 22.89
N VAL A 338 -9.70 -12.93 22.37
CA VAL A 338 -8.72 -13.71 21.61
C VAL A 338 -7.88 -14.59 22.55
N LYS A 339 -7.86 -15.90 22.30
CA LYS A 339 -7.00 -16.87 23.01
C LYS A 339 -5.61 -16.86 22.37
N LEU A 340 -4.57 -16.62 23.17
CA LEU A 340 -3.20 -16.50 22.68
C LEU A 340 -2.36 -17.77 22.95
N PHE A 341 -1.73 -18.30 21.90
CA PHE A 341 -0.79 -19.42 21.95
C PHE A 341 0.56 -18.92 21.42
N LEU A 342 1.32 -18.26 22.27
CA LEU A 342 2.62 -17.65 21.95
C LEU A 342 3.78 -18.54 22.39
N GLY A 343 4.94 -18.37 21.74
CA GLY A 343 6.14 -19.15 22.00
C GLY A 343 6.08 -20.60 21.53
N VAL A 344 5.09 -20.95 20.70
CA VAL A 344 4.83 -22.33 20.28
C VAL A 344 4.50 -22.41 18.79
N GLY A 345 5.13 -23.34 18.09
CA GLY A 345 4.88 -23.60 16.67
C GLY A 345 3.77 -24.62 16.45
N VAL A 346 3.05 -24.49 15.33
CA VAL A 346 2.19 -25.54 14.80
C VAL A 346 3.06 -26.53 14.04
N VAL A 347 2.97 -27.82 14.35
CA VAL A 347 3.80 -28.87 13.73
C VAL A 347 3.03 -29.71 12.72
N ARG A 348 1.72 -29.83 12.91
CA ARG A 348 0.85 -30.67 12.07
C ARG A 348 -0.58 -30.14 12.08
N ALA A 349 -1.28 -30.30 10.97
CA ALA A 349 -2.71 -30.07 10.85
C ALA A 349 -3.39 -31.32 10.28
N GLU A 350 -4.60 -31.61 10.75
CA GLU A 350 -5.43 -32.69 10.20
C GLU A 350 -6.92 -32.36 10.28
N ILE A 351 -7.74 -33.15 9.56
CA ILE A 351 -9.18 -33.14 9.70
C ILE A 351 -9.58 -34.26 10.67
N ASN A 352 -10.36 -33.94 11.69
CA ASN A 352 -10.96 -34.91 12.61
C ASN A 352 -12.48 -34.70 12.67
N GLY A 353 -13.23 -35.54 11.95
CA GLY A 353 -14.67 -35.35 11.74
C GLY A 353 -14.93 -34.09 10.92
N MET A 354 -15.64 -33.11 11.50
CA MET A 354 -15.86 -31.79 10.88
C MET A 354 -14.85 -30.73 11.35
N ASP A 355 -13.99 -31.06 12.32
CA ASP A 355 -13.04 -30.11 12.90
C ASP A 355 -11.71 -30.11 12.14
N LYS A 356 -11.15 -28.91 11.93
CA LYS A 356 -9.72 -28.76 11.59
C LYS A 356 -8.93 -28.69 12.89
N VAL A 357 -7.94 -29.57 13.05
CA VAL A 357 -7.15 -29.67 14.29
C VAL A 357 -5.69 -29.28 14.01
N LEU A 358 -5.20 -28.28 14.72
CA LEU A 358 -3.80 -27.88 14.74
C LEU A 358 -3.10 -28.47 15.96
N HIS A 359 -2.02 -29.22 15.70
CA HIS A 359 -1.16 -29.82 16.71
C HIS A 359 0.02 -28.90 16.99
N LEU A 360 0.21 -28.54 18.25
CA LEU A 360 1.28 -27.64 18.68
C LEU A 360 2.51 -28.43 19.13
N ALA A 361 3.68 -27.80 19.04
CA ALA A 361 4.96 -28.44 19.39
C ALA A 361 5.06 -28.90 20.85
N ASP A 362 4.21 -28.37 21.74
CA ASP A 362 4.16 -28.73 23.16
C ASP A 362 3.06 -29.74 23.51
N GLY A 363 2.43 -30.35 22.49
CA GLY A 363 1.42 -31.39 22.64
C GLY A 363 0.00 -30.88 22.83
N ARG A 364 -0.23 -29.55 22.87
CA ARG A 364 -1.58 -28.99 22.87
C ARG A 364 -2.23 -29.09 21.49
N GLU A 365 -3.55 -29.13 21.47
CA GLU A 365 -4.37 -29.10 20.24
C GLU A 365 -5.25 -27.85 20.21
N VAL A 366 -5.41 -27.28 19.02
CA VAL A 366 -6.37 -26.20 18.75
C VAL A 366 -7.34 -26.65 17.66
N ARG A 367 -8.63 -26.68 17.99
CA ARG A 367 -9.71 -27.05 17.08
C ARG A 367 -10.35 -25.81 16.48
N ALA A 368 -10.57 -25.80 15.17
CA ALA A 368 -11.16 -24.68 14.45
C ALA A 368 -12.04 -25.14 13.28
N ASP A 369 -12.93 -24.25 12.83
CA ASP A 369 -13.72 -24.43 11.61
C ASP A 369 -12.97 -23.84 10.40
N ALA A 370 -12.25 -22.75 10.63
CA ALA A 370 -11.36 -22.12 9.67
C ALA A 370 -9.97 -21.88 10.26
N ILE A 371 -8.95 -21.96 9.39
CA ILE A 371 -7.57 -21.61 9.71
C ILE A 371 -7.20 -20.43 8.82
N LEU A 372 -6.70 -19.34 9.39
CA LEU A 372 -6.14 -18.19 8.68
C LEU A 372 -4.63 -18.17 8.87
N VAL A 373 -3.88 -18.12 7.77
CA VAL A 373 -2.42 -18.08 7.77
C VAL A 373 -1.94 -16.67 7.42
N GLY A 374 -1.17 -16.08 8.34
CA GLY A 374 -0.61 -14.72 8.26
C GLY A 374 0.88 -14.67 8.63
N VAL A 375 1.66 -15.68 8.22
CA VAL A 375 3.07 -15.85 8.63
C VAL A 375 4.10 -15.04 7.83
N GLY A 376 3.66 -14.26 6.85
CA GLY A 376 4.52 -13.43 6.02
C GLY A 376 4.12 -13.42 4.54
N ARG A 377 4.99 -12.84 3.72
CA ARG A 377 4.76 -12.64 2.28
C ARG A 377 5.96 -13.10 1.49
N THR A 378 5.72 -13.73 0.34
CA THR A 378 6.73 -14.21 -0.60
C THR A 378 6.71 -13.35 -1.87
N PRO A 379 7.85 -12.79 -2.32
CA PRO A 379 7.88 -11.94 -3.51
C PRO A 379 7.50 -12.72 -4.79
N ASN A 380 6.85 -12.02 -5.72
CA ASN A 380 6.39 -12.60 -6.98
C ASN A 380 7.46 -12.45 -8.06
N VAL A 381 8.43 -13.39 -8.05
CA VAL A 381 9.55 -13.43 -9.00
C VAL A 381 9.50 -14.60 -9.99
N ALA A 382 8.67 -15.61 -9.69
CA ALA A 382 8.50 -16.78 -10.54
C ALA A 382 7.82 -16.42 -11.88
N TRP A 383 8.13 -17.17 -12.93
CA TRP A 383 7.53 -17.06 -14.27
C TRP A 383 7.85 -15.77 -15.04
N LEU A 384 8.59 -14.83 -14.45
CA LEU A 384 8.93 -13.56 -15.07
C LEU A 384 10.07 -13.66 -16.11
N GLY A 385 10.85 -14.75 -16.17
CA GLY A 385 11.99 -14.84 -17.09
C GLY A 385 13.13 -13.86 -16.76
N LEU A 386 13.34 -13.57 -15.47
CA LEU A 386 14.32 -12.59 -14.99
C LEU A 386 15.76 -12.93 -15.43
N GLU A 387 16.07 -14.21 -15.60
CA GLU A 387 17.35 -14.70 -16.11
C GLU A 387 17.60 -14.23 -17.55
N ALA A 388 16.59 -14.36 -18.43
CA ALA A 388 16.68 -13.89 -19.81
C ALA A 388 16.84 -12.36 -19.87
N ALA A 389 16.27 -11.65 -18.89
CA ALA A 389 16.45 -10.22 -18.71
C ALA A 389 17.82 -9.82 -18.11
N GLY A 390 18.61 -10.76 -17.58
CA GLY A 390 19.84 -10.47 -16.85
C GLY A 390 19.60 -9.79 -15.50
N VAL A 391 18.48 -10.12 -14.82
CA VAL A 391 18.08 -9.58 -13.52
C VAL A 391 18.39 -10.60 -12.42
N THR A 392 19.23 -10.22 -11.45
CA THR A 392 19.54 -11.05 -10.27
C THR A 392 18.42 -10.92 -9.23
N TYR A 393 18.00 -12.05 -8.67
CA TYR A 393 16.96 -12.11 -7.65
C TYR A 393 17.18 -13.30 -6.70
N ASP A 394 16.48 -13.27 -5.57
CA ASP A 394 16.39 -14.35 -4.60
C ASP A 394 14.91 -14.77 -4.50
N PRO A 395 14.54 -16.06 -4.59
CA PRO A 395 13.14 -16.51 -4.53
C PRO A 395 12.39 -16.12 -3.25
N LYS A 396 13.11 -15.88 -2.15
CA LYS A 396 12.57 -15.49 -0.83
C LYS A 396 12.69 -14.00 -0.56
N LYS A 397 13.78 -13.35 -1.00
CA LYS A 397 14.06 -11.93 -0.73
C LYS A 397 13.66 -10.98 -1.86
N GLY A 398 13.43 -11.51 -3.07
CA GLY A 398 12.94 -10.76 -4.21
C GLY A 398 14.05 -10.26 -5.14
N ILE A 399 13.73 -9.28 -5.97
CA ILE A 399 14.67 -8.71 -6.95
C ILE A 399 15.72 -7.85 -6.25
N HIS A 400 16.99 -8.06 -6.58
CA HIS A 400 18.06 -7.21 -6.08
C HIS A 400 18.09 -5.87 -6.82
N VAL A 401 18.09 -4.79 -6.06
CA VAL A 401 18.17 -3.42 -6.57
C VAL A 401 19.23 -2.61 -5.83
N ASP A 402 19.81 -1.62 -6.51
CA ASP A 402 20.56 -0.56 -5.85
C ASP A 402 19.64 0.45 -5.15
N ASP A 403 20.21 1.40 -4.42
CA ASP A 403 19.46 2.43 -3.68
C ASP A 403 18.65 3.36 -4.59
N ARG A 404 18.86 3.29 -5.92
CA ARG A 404 18.10 4.02 -6.95
C ARG A 404 17.03 3.15 -7.61
N LEU A 405 16.74 1.98 -7.05
CA LEU A 405 15.76 0.99 -7.52
C LEU A 405 16.11 0.35 -8.86
N ARG A 406 17.38 0.41 -9.29
CA ARG A 406 17.83 -0.20 -10.55
C ARG A 406 18.35 -1.61 -10.28
N THR A 407 18.00 -2.54 -11.15
CA THR A 407 18.42 -3.95 -11.07
C THR A 407 19.81 -4.17 -11.68
N SER A 408 20.30 -5.42 -11.70
CA SER A 408 21.53 -5.79 -12.43
C SER A 408 21.45 -5.54 -13.94
N ASN A 409 20.25 -5.50 -14.52
CA ASN A 409 20.06 -4.95 -15.86
C ASN A 409 19.82 -3.42 -15.75
N PRO A 410 20.70 -2.57 -16.31
CA PRO A 410 20.60 -1.12 -16.15
C PRO A 410 19.37 -0.49 -16.83
N ARG A 411 18.63 -1.26 -17.63
CA ARG A 411 17.36 -0.84 -18.25
C ARG A 411 16.14 -1.15 -17.37
N ILE A 412 16.29 -2.00 -16.35
CA ILE A 412 15.18 -2.53 -15.56
C ILE A 412 15.29 -2.01 -14.13
N PHE A 413 14.18 -1.48 -13.66
CA PHE A 413 13.96 -1.01 -12.30
C PHE A 413 12.97 -1.94 -11.59
N SER A 414 12.92 -1.90 -10.28
CA SER A 414 11.96 -2.67 -9.49
C SER A 414 11.49 -1.87 -8.27
N ALA A 415 10.22 -1.97 -7.91
CA ALA A 415 9.64 -1.22 -6.80
C ALA A 415 8.50 -1.99 -6.09
N GLY A 416 8.28 -1.67 -4.82
CA GLY A 416 7.27 -2.30 -3.98
C GLY A 416 7.72 -3.62 -3.36
N ASP A 417 6.76 -4.45 -2.96
CA ASP A 417 7.01 -5.66 -2.14
C ASP A 417 7.96 -6.67 -2.80
N VAL A 418 8.11 -6.65 -4.12
CA VAL A 418 8.98 -7.57 -4.86
C VAL A 418 10.47 -7.32 -4.60
N CYS A 419 10.87 -6.15 -4.10
CA CYS A 419 12.27 -5.80 -3.86
C CYS A 419 12.52 -5.04 -2.54
N SER A 420 11.47 -4.78 -1.76
CA SER A 420 11.57 -3.95 -0.55
C SER A 420 11.19 -4.71 0.72
N ARG A 421 11.92 -4.42 1.80
CA ARG A 421 11.53 -4.82 3.16
C ARG A 421 10.31 -4.07 3.68
N TYR A 422 10.01 -2.89 3.13
CA TYR A 422 8.85 -2.07 3.47
C TYR A 422 7.70 -2.42 2.53
N GLN A 423 6.92 -3.42 2.94
CA GLN A 423 5.79 -3.96 2.18
C GLN A 423 4.51 -3.18 2.49
N PHE A 424 4.54 -1.88 2.18
CA PHE A 424 3.43 -0.96 2.43
C PHE A 424 3.03 -0.22 1.15
N THR A 425 1.73 0.01 0.97
CA THR A 425 1.16 0.71 -0.19
C THR A 425 1.80 2.09 -0.43
N HIS A 426 1.93 2.91 0.61
CA HIS A 426 2.54 4.24 0.50
C HIS A 426 4.06 4.19 0.29
N ALA A 427 4.74 3.15 0.76
CA ALA A 427 6.15 2.92 0.45
C ALA A 427 6.32 2.54 -1.03
N ALA A 428 5.45 1.68 -1.56
CA ALA A 428 5.41 1.30 -2.97
C ALA A 428 5.15 2.51 -3.88
N ASP A 429 4.23 3.40 -3.50
CA ASP A 429 3.99 4.68 -4.19
C ASP A 429 5.23 5.60 -4.16
N ALA A 430 5.87 5.78 -3.01
CA ALA A 430 7.09 6.58 -2.90
C ALA A 430 8.23 6.01 -3.77
N MET A 431 8.39 4.69 -3.79
CA MET A 431 9.35 3.99 -4.66
C MET A 431 9.01 4.15 -6.14
N ALA A 432 7.75 4.10 -6.53
CA ALA A 432 7.32 4.36 -7.91
C ALA A 432 7.73 5.77 -8.39
N ARG A 433 7.61 6.77 -7.52
CA ARG A 433 8.09 8.14 -7.80
C ARG A 433 9.61 8.19 -8.03
N ILE A 434 10.38 7.40 -7.28
CA ILE A 434 11.83 7.23 -7.51
C ILE A 434 12.10 6.55 -8.86
N VAL A 435 11.37 5.48 -9.20
CA VAL A 435 11.49 4.79 -10.50
C VAL A 435 11.23 5.75 -11.65
N ILE A 436 10.16 6.56 -11.60
CA ILE A 436 9.86 7.55 -12.64
C ILE A 436 11.04 8.52 -12.82
N GLN A 437 11.57 9.09 -11.74
CA GLN A 437 12.68 10.04 -11.78
C GLN A 437 13.95 9.41 -12.37
N ASN A 438 14.31 8.21 -11.90
CA ASN A 438 15.56 7.56 -12.25
C ASN A 438 15.52 6.90 -13.63
N ALA A 439 14.38 6.32 -14.02
CA ALA A 439 14.23 5.64 -15.30
C ALA A 439 14.09 6.62 -16.48
N LEU A 440 13.36 7.73 -16.29
CA LEU A 440 13.06 8.67 -17.38
C LEU A 440 14.03 9.85 -17.47
N PHE A 441 14.61 10.30 -16.36
CA PHE A 441 15.41 11.54 -16.32
C PHE A 441 16.84 11.35 -15.81
N TYR A 442 17.32 10.11 -15.68
CA TYR A 442 18.62 9.82 -15.04
C TYR A 442 18.75 10.48 -13.66
N GLY A 443 17.63 10.55 -12.93
CA GLY A 443 17.55 11.13 -11.60
C GLY A 443 18.49 10.48 -10.58
N GLY A 444 18.74 11.22 -9.51
CA GLY A 444 19.57 10.78 -8.38
C GLY A 444 18.78 10.34 -7.15
N ALA A 445 17.47 10.12 -7.27
CA ALA A 445 16.58 9.85 -6.13
C ALA A 445 16.88 8.49 -5.50
N LYS A 446 16.79 8.41 -4.17
CA LYS A 446 17.25 7.27 -3.37
C LYS A 446 16.19 6.78 -2.40
N VAL A 447 16.11 5.47 -2.20
CA VAL A 447 15.21 4.88 -1.21
C VAL A 447 15.67 5.25 0.21
N SER A 448 16.99 5.31 0.44
CA SER A 448 17.58 5.70 1.72
C SER A 448 17.21 7.12 2.19
N SER A 449 16.69 7.98 1.31
CA SER A 449 16.18 9.31 1.70
C SER A 449 14.70 9.32 2.11
N LEU A 450 13.98 8.20 1.97
CA LEU A 450 12.58 8.12 2.34
C LEU A 450 12.41 8.01 3.86
N THR A 451 11.45 8.76 4.38
CA THR A 451 10.92 8.58 5.74
C THR A 451 9.60 7.84 5.60
N ILE A 452 9.55 6.58 6.02
CA ILE A 452 8.40 5.69 5.81
C ILE A 452 7.72 5.47 7.17
N PRO A 453 6.53 6.04 7.42
CA PRO A 453 5.73 5.67 8.57
C PRO A 453 5.02 4.33 8.32
N TRP A 454 4.48 3.70 9.36
CA TRP A 454 3.52 2.60 9.21
C TRP A 454 2.55 2.58 10.39
N CYS A 455 1.47 1.82 10.24
CA CYS A 455 0.46 1.62 11.27
C CYS A 455 -0.07 0.19 11.22
N THR A 456 -0.16 -0.46 12.37
CA THR A 456 -0.93 -1.68 12.59
C THR A 456 -2.28 -1.26 13.16
N TYR A 457 -3.37 -1.60 12.46
CA TYR A 457 -4.72 -1.12 12.73
C TYR A 457 -5.49 -2.03 13.70
N THR A 458 -4.80 -2.53 14.72
CA THR A 458 -5.44 -3.04 15.94
C THR A 458 -6.11 -1.89 16.68
N GLU A 459 -6.81 -2.20 17.77
CA GLU A 459 -7.32 -1.20 18.69
C GLU A 459 -6.81 -1.52 20.11
N PRO A 460 -5.91 -0.70 20.67
CA PRO A 460 -5.37 0.55 20.10
C PRO A 460 -4.51 0.33 18.83
N GLU A 461 -4.45 1.36 17.98
CA GLU A 461 -3.59 1.37 16.80
C GLU A 461 -2.14 1.57 17.23
N VAL A 462 -1.20 0.96 16.51
CA VAL A 462 0.24 1.15 16.73
C VAL A 462 0.84 1.76 15.48
N ALA A 463 1.24 3.03 15.56
CA ALA A 463 1.88 3.75 14.48
C ALA A 463 3.33 4.09 14.80
N HIS A 464 4.20 4.05 13.81
CA HIS A 464 5.62 4.30 13.99
C HIS A 464 6.26 4.97 12.78
N VAL A 465 7.31 5.76 13.01
CA VAL A 465 8.19 6.31 11.99
C VAL A 465 9.62 6.40 12.52
N GLY A 466 10.61 6.10 11.67
CA GLY A 466 12.02 6.27 12.00
C GLY A 466 12.63 5.09 12.77
N LEU A 467 13.45 5.38 13.77
CA LEU A 467 14.14 4.39 14.59
C LEU A 467 13.33 4.02 15.84
N TYR A 468 13.34 2.73 16.18
CA TYR A 468 13.09 2.31 17.55
C TYR A 468 14.31 2.55 18.46
N GLU A 469 14.08 2.53 19.77
CA GLU A 469 15.15 2.68 20.77
C GLU A 469 16.20 1.55 20.68
N HIS A 470 15.75 0.32 20.47
CA HIS A 470 16.66 -0.83 20.30
C HIS A 470 17.50 -0.68 19.02
N GLU A 471 16.92 -0.22 17.91
CA GLU A 471 17.66 0.04 16.68
C GLU A 471 18.64 1.21 16.83
N ALA A 472 18.27 2.25 17.57
CA ALA A 472 19.17 3.36 17.88
C ALA A 472 20.40 2.87 18.68
N LYS A 473 20.17 2.00 19.68
CA LYS A 473 21.24 1.34 20.44
C LYS A 473 22.14 0.48 19.56
N GLU A 474 21.57 -0.38 18.72
CA GLU A 474 22.32 -1.24 17.79
C GLU A 474 23.19 -0.44 16.81
N LYS A 475 22.67 0.71 16.34
CA LYS A 475 23.40 1.62 15.43
C LYS A 475 24.35 2.58 16.13
N GLY A 476 24.46 2.52 17.46
CA GLY A 476 25.28 3.45 18.25
C GLY A 476 24.78 4.90 18.24
N VAL A 477 23.51 5.12 17.88
CA VAL A 477 22.87 6.44 17.86
C VAL A 477 22.40 6.77 19.28
N LYS A 478 23.05 7.75 19.91
CA LYS A 478 22.64 8.24 21.24
C LYS A 478 21.35 9.05 21.09
N VAL A 479 20.33 8.71 21.87
CA VAL A 479 19.03 9.38 21.85
C VAL A 479 18.59 9.81 23.24
N ASP A 480 17.84 10.91 23.30
CA ASP A 480 16.99 11.26 24.43
C ASP A 480 15.55 10.82 24.09
N VAL A 481 14.85 10.23 25.06
CA VAL A 481 13.51 9.65 24.88
C VAL A 481 12.49 10.50 25.63
N PHE A 482 11.49 10.99 24.91
CA PHE A 482 10.35 11.72 25.47
C PHE A 482 9.10 10.85 25.32
N MET A 483 8.34 10.70 26.40
CA MET A 483 7.13 9.87 26.40
C MET A 483 6.01 10.60 27.13
N GLN A 484 4.85 10.62 26.48
CA GLN A 484 3.60 11.16 27.00
C GLN A 484 2.57 10.02 27.05
N GLU A 485 2.13 9.65 28.24
CA GLU A 485 1.07 8.65 28.41
C GLU A 485 -0.28 9.25 28.02
N MET A 486 -1.14 8.46 27.34
CA MET A 486 -2.47 8.92 26.94
C MET A 486 -3.39 9.15 28.15
N GLY A 487 -3.13 8.49 29.29
CA GLY A 487 -3.85 8.73 30.55
C GLY A 487 -3.66 10.11 31.17
N HIS A 488 -2.76 10.95 30.63
CA HIS A 488 -2.61 12.35 31.02
C HIS A 488 -3.00 13.31 29.88
N VAL A 489 -3.66 12.82 28.83
CA VAL A 489 -4.16 13.63 27.71
C VAL A 489 -5.67 13.79 27.89
N ASP A 490 -6.13 15.03 28.11
CA ASP A 490 -7.54 15.35 28.40
C ASP A 490 -8.49 14.72 27.38
N ARG A 491 -8.19 14.78 26.08
CA ARG A 491 -9.01 14.13 25.05
C ARG A 491 -9.17 12.64 25.26
N ALA A 492 -8.08 11.94 25.55
CA ALA A 492 -8.11 10.50 25.76
C ALA A 492 -8.84 10.12 27.05
N ILE A 493 -8.75 10.95 28.09
CA ILE A 493 -9.54 10.79 29.31
C ILE A 493 -11.04 10.95 29.00
N LEU A 494 -11.42 11.98 28.26
CA LEU A 494 -12.82 12.24 27.88
C LEU A 494 -13.41 11.13 26.99
N ASP A 495 -12.60 10.57 26.09
CA ASP A 495 -13.03 9.47 25.19
C ASP A 495 -13.01 8.09 25.88
N GLY A 496 -12.42 8.00 27.08
CA GLY A 496 -12.22 6.74 27.80
C GLY A 496 -11.18 5.82 27.14
N ASP A 497 -10.24 6.39 26.40
CA ASP A 497 -9.21 5.71 25.61
C ASP A 497 -7.81 6.06 26.13
N THR A 498 -7.62 5.89 27.45
CA THR A 498 -6.43 6.31 28.19
C THR A 498 -5.24 5.34 28.09
N GLU A 499 -5.47 4.13 27.58
CA GLU A 499 -4.43 3.12 27.38
C GLU A 499 -3.61 3.45 26.13
N GLY A 500 -2.32 3.78 26.31
CA GLY A 500 -1.47 4.15 25.19
C GLY A 500 -0.41 5.18 25.55
N PHE A 501 0.40 5.54 24.56
CA PHE A 501 1.43 6.57 24.70
C PHE A 501 1.83 7.18 23.36
N VAL A 502 2.39 8.38 23.41
CA VAL A 502 3.21 8.97 22.36
C VAL A 502 4.66 8.95 22.84
N LYS A 503 5.56 8.35 22.06
CA LYS A 503 6.99 8.29 22.35
C LYS A 503 7.78 8.89 21.19
N VAL A 504 8.66 9.83 21.48
CA VAL A 504 9.53 10.51 20.49
C VAL A 504 10.99 10.35 20.89
N LEU A 505 11.81 9.93 19.94
CA LEU A 505 13.25 9.80 20.09
C LEU A 505 13.94 10.98 19.40
N VAL A 506 14.77 11.69 20.14
CA VAL A 506 15.56 12.82 19.65
C VAL A 506 17.03 12.46 19.72
N HIS A 507 17.81 12.79 18.69
CA HIS A 507 19.25 12.58 18.74
C HIS A 507 19.90 13.41 19.86
N LYS A 508 20.63 12.75 20.75
CA LYS A 508 21.15 13.34 21.99
C LYS A 508 21.95 14.61 21.73
N GLY A 509 21.67 15.65 22.51
CA GLY A 509 22.32 16.96 22.40
C GLY A 509 21.87 17.80 21.19
N THR A 510 20.81 17.38 20.49
CA THR A 510 20.23 18.12 19.36
C THR A 510 18.71 18.16 19.50
N ASP A 511 18.04 18.86 18.58
CA ASP A 511 16.57 18.89 18.49
C ASP A 511 16.03 17.92 17.42
N ARG A 512 16.89 17.13 16.78
CA ARG A 512 16.52 16.30 15.62
C ARG A 512 15.76 15.04 16.05
N ILE A 513 14.50 14.94 15.63
CA ILE A 513 13.70 13.73 15.78
C ILE A 513 14.29 12.61 14.90
N VAL A 514 14.51 11.44 15.49
CA VAL A 514 15.05 10.26 14.78
C VAL A 514 14.07 9.08 14.73
N GLY A 515 13.03 9.11 15.56
CA GLY A 515 11.93 8.17 15.48
C GLY A 515 10.80 8.54 16.43
N ALA A 516 9.63 7.95 16.20
CA ALA A 516 8.49 8.09 17.08
C ALA A 516 7.55 6.88 16.98
N THR A 517 6.92 6.52 18.10
CA THR A 517 5.88 5.50 18.22
C THR A 517 4.67 6.11 18.88
N ILE A 518 3.47 5.87 18.34
CA ILE A 518 2.20 6.24 18.93
C ILE A 518 1.36 4.98 19.10
N VAL A 519 0.80 4.80 20.29
CA VAL A 519 -0.19 3.76 20.60
C VAL A 519 -1.44 4.46 21.11
N ALA A 520 -2.50 4.47 20.31
CA ALA A 520 -3.75 5.18 20.59
C ALA A 520 -4.83 4.79 19.56
N ARG A 521 -6.10 5.17 19.79
CA ARG A 521 -7.23 4.90 18.86
C ARG A 521 -7.06 5.46 17.44
N HIS A 522 -6.32 6.56 17.29
CA HIS A 522 -6.08 7.27 16.03
C HIS A 522 -4.58 7.43 15.74
N ALA A 523 -3.76 6.46 16.15
CA ALA A 523 -2.31 6.53 15.99
C ALA A 523 -1.89 6.71 14.52
N GLY A 524 -2.60 6.07 13.58
CA GLY A 524 -2.32 6.16 12.15
C GLY A 524 -2.52 7.57 11.56
N GLU A 525 -3.42 8.36 12.15
CA GLU A 525 -3.64 9.76 11.75
C GLU A 525 -2.59 10.66 12.39
N MET A 526 -2.34 10.51 13.70
CA MET A 526 -1.42 11.35 14.47
C MET A 526 0.04 11.23 14.02
N ILE A 527 0.50 10.05 13.57
CA ILE A 527 1.90 9.83 13.17
C ILE A 527 2.34 10.70 11.98
N SER A 528 1.37 11.18 11.19
CA SER A 528 1.65 12.00 10.00
C SER A 528 2.29 13.34 10.35
N GLU A 529 1.96 13.94 11.50
CA GLU A 529 2.57 15.19 11.94
C GLU A 529 4.07 15.02 12.20
N LEU A 530 4.44 14.02 13.01
CA LEU A 530 5.84 13.70 13.29
C LEU A 530 6.59 13.29 12.03
N THR A 531 5.93 12.55 11.13
CA THR A 531 6.50 12.20 9.82
C THR A 531 6.80 13.45 8.99
N ALA A 532 5.86 14.39 8.91
CA ALA A 532 6.03 15.64 8.18
C ALA A 532 7.18 16.48 8.76
N LEU A 533 7.30 16.56 10.09
CA LEU A 533 8.41 17.24 10.76
C LEU A 533 9.75 16.59 10.42
N ILE A 534 9.88 15.26 10.49
CA ILE A 534 11.12 14.54 10.12
C ILE A 534 11.49 14.81 8.66
N VAL A 535 10.51 14.74 7.74
CA VAL A 535 10.72 15.03 6.31
C VAL A 535 11.18 16.47 6.09
N ALA A 536 10.58 17.43 6.80
CA ALA A 536 10.95 18.84 6.77
C ALA A 536 12.27 19.14 7.50
N LYS A 537 12.89 18.14 8.14
CA LYS A 537 14.05 18.29 9.04
C LYS A 537 13.77 19.26 10.20
N GLY A 538 12.50 19.38 10.59
CA GLY A 538 12.07 20.07 11.80
C GLY A 538 12.48 19.30 13.05
N GLY A 539 12.71 20.04 14.13
CA GLY A 539 13.03 19.45 15.43
C GLY A 539 11.85 19.41 16.38
N LEU A 540 12.02 18.75 17.53
CA LEU A 540 10.98 18.61 18.55
C LEU A 540 10.52 19.98 19.09
N ARG A 541 11.40 21.00 19.13
CA ARG A 541 11.02 22.38 19.46
C ARG A 541 9.95 22.93 18.53
N THR A 542 9.99 22.58 17.25
CA THR A 542 8.97 23.04 16.30
C THR A 542 7.60 22.50 16.72
N LEU A 543 7.51 21.22 17.06
CA LEU A 543 6.28 20.61 17.58
C LEU A 543 5.79 21.30 18.86
N GLY A 544 6.69 21.64 19.77
CA GLY A 544 6.36 22.34 21.02
C GLY A 544 5.97 23.82 20.86
N GLN A 545 6.34 24.46 19.74
CA GLN A 545 5.94 25.83 19.40
C GLN A 545 4.65 25.88 18.58
N THR A 546 4.28 24.76 17.95
CA THR A 546 3.01 24.62 17.24
C THR A 546 1.85 24.73 18.22
N ILE A 547 0.87 25.56 17.90
CA ILE A 547 -0.40 25.60 18.63
C ILE A 547 -1.26 24.44 18.12
N HIS A 548 -1.54 23.49 19.01
CA HIS A 548 -2.40 22.34 18.73
C HIS A 548 -3.84 22.62 19.20
N PRO A 549 -4.87 22.19 18.45
CA PRO A 549 -6.24 22.21 18.94
C PRO A 549 -6.38 21.43 20.25
N TYR A 550 -7.19 21.96 21.18
CA TYR A 550 -7.47 21.38 22.51
C TYR A 550 -8.97 21.01 22.63
N PRO A 551 -9.37 19.99 23.41
CA PRO A 551 -8.53 19.05 24.18
C PRO A 551 -7.90 17.93 23.36
#